data_AF-W9RUH3-F1
#
_entry.id   AF-W9RUH3-F1
#
_cell.length_a   1.000
_cell.length_b   1.000
_cell.length_c   1.000
_cell.angle_alpha   90.00
_cell.angle_beta   90.00
_cell.angle_gamma   90.00
#
_symmetry.space_group_name_H-M   'P 1'
#
loop_
_entity.id
_entity.type
_entity.pdbx_description
1 polymer ?
#
loop_
_entity_poly.entity_id
_entity_poly.type
_entity_poly.pdbx_seq_one_letter_code
_entity_poly.pdbx_strand_id
1 'polypeptide(L)' 'MEVDEIHEVDEIMAVEDGCATPKRDECRIREMSAPPPPPRKKPFVAGKKRDRPKNGYFHPPDLEAFFAMAPRPACKLVHA' A
#
# COMPACT_ATOMS: atom_id res chain seq x y z
N MET A 1 44.41 10.55 -37.50
CA MET A 1 43.96 10.87 -36.13
C MET A 1 42.55 10.32 -36.05
N GLU A 2 42.44 9.01 -35.90
CA GLU A 2 41.19 8.27 -35.84
C GLU A 2 41.34 7.34 -34.63
N VAL A 3 41.30 7.93 -33.44
CA VAL A 3 41.43 7.20 -32.17
C VAL A 3 40.44 7.78 -31.16
N ASP A 4 39.24 8.16 -31.61
CA ASP A 4 38.15 8.59 -30.72
C ASP A 4 36.95 7.63 -30.77
N GLU A 5 36.90 6.69 -31.71
CA GLU A 5 35.71 5.84 -31.92
C GLU A 5 35.74 4.48 -31.20
N ILE A 6 36.85 4.13 -30.52
CA ILE A 6 37.03 2.79 -29.92
C ILE A 6 36.86 2.80 -28.38
N HIS A 7 36.87 3.96 -27.72
CA HIS A 7 36.76 4.03 -26.25
C HIS A 7 35.32 4.10 -25.71
N GLU A 8 34.30 4.26 -26.56
CA GLU A 8 32.91 4.39 -26.11
C GLU A 8 32.22 3.03 -25.84
N VAL A 9 32.82 1.91 -26.23
CA VAL A 9 32.25 0.56 -26.06
C VAL A 9 32.65 -0.15 -24.75
N ASP A 10 33.69 0.33 -24.06
CA ASP A 10 34.18 -0.28 -22.81
C ASP A 10 33.48 0.29 -21.56
N GLU A 11 32.98 1.53 -21.61
CA GLU A 11 32.32 2.18 -20.48
C GLU A 11 30.87 1.68 -20.24
N ILE A 12 30.29 0.96 -21.20
CA ILE A 12 28.92 0.41 -21.11
C ILE A 12 28.88 -0.93 -20.34
N MET A 13 30.03 -1.56 -20.07
CA MET A 13 30.12 -2.84 -19.35
C MET A 13 30.25 -2.70 -17.82
N ALA A 14 30.36 -1.48 -17.29
CA ALA A 14 30.72 -1.25 -15.88
C ALA A 14 29.54 -0.93 -14.93
N VAL A 15 28.27 -1.15 -15.33
CA VAL A 15 27.08 -0.81 -14.51
C VAL A 15 26.24 -2.04 -14.10
N GLU A 16 26.83 -3.23 -14.01
CA GLU A 16 26.11 -4.46 -13.60
C GLU A 16 26.73 -5.22 -12.42
N ASP A 17 27.35 -4.53 -11.46
CA ASP A 17 27.88 -5.18 -10.25
C ASP A 17 26.80 -5.29 -9.13
N GLY A 18 25.57 -5.66 -9.50
CA GLY A 18 24.44 -5.78 -8.58
C GLY A 18 23.29 -6.64 -9.11
N CYS A 19 22.34 -7.01 -8.23
CA CYS A 19 21.13 -7.74 -8.63
C CYS A 19 20.22 -6.85 -9.48
N ALA A 20 20.39 -6.90 -10.80
CA ALA A 20 19.59 -6.15 -11.77
C ALA A 20 18.58 -7.06 -12.51
N THR A 21 17.51 -6.45 -13.02
CA THR A 21 16.53 -7.16 -13.86
C THR A 21 17.12 -7.39 -15.25
N PRO A 22 17.14 -8.63 -15.80
CA PRO A 22 17.67 -8.92 -17.12
C PRO A 22 16.97 -8.10 -18.22
N LYS A 23 17.76 -7.47 -19.10
CA LYS A 23 17.28 -6.58 -20.16
C LYS A 23 16.98 -7.28 -21.50
N ARG A 24 17.34 -8.56 -21.65
CA ARG A 24 17.10 -9.36 -22.86
C ARG A 24 15.59 -9.56 -23.07
N ASP A 25 15.13 -9.45 -24.33
CA ASP A 25 13.70 -9.56 -24.66
C ASP A 25 13.07 -10.90 -24.28
N GLU A 26 13.84 -11.98 -24.31
CA GLU A 26 13.40 -13.31 -23.86
C GLU A 26 13.07 -13.37 -22.36
N CYS A 27 13.69 -12.49 -21.55
CA CYS A 27 13.46 -12.37 -20.12
C CYS A 27 12.49 -11.22 -19.76
N ARG A 28 12.20 -10.32 -20.71
CA ARG A 28 11.35 -9.15 -20.46
C ARG A 28 9.90 -9.57 -20.31
N ILE A 29 9.29 -9.19 -19.19
CA ILE A 29 7.85 -9.37 -18.99
C ILE A 29 7.12 -8.54 -20.05
N ARG A 30 6.24 -9.19 -20.81
CA ARG A 30 5.43 -8.51 -21.84
C ARG A 30 4.61 -7.39 -21.21
N GLU A 31 4.57 -6.24 -21.87
CA GLU A 31 3.74 -5.12 -21.44
C GLU A 31 2.26 -5.53 -21.56
N MET A 32 1.61 -5.72 -20.41
CA MET A 32 0.18 -6.00 -20.35
C MET A 32 -0.58 -4.68 -20.53
N SER A 33 -1.51 -4.62 -21.48
CA SER A 33 -2.28 -3.40 -21.79
C SER A 33 -3.20 -2.93 -20.66
N ALA A 34 -3.57 -3.82 -19.73
CA ALA A 34 -4.26 -3.48 -18.48
C ALA A 34 -4.17 -4.64 -17.47
N PRO A 35 -4.20 -4.38 -16.16
CA PRO A 35 -4.38 -5.43 -15.16
C PRO A 35 -5.76 -6.10 -15.33
N PRO A 36 -5.94 -7.35 -14.86
CA PRO A 36 -7.24 -7.99 -14.87
C PRO A 36 -8.27 -7.14 -14.07
N PRO A 37 -9.56 -7.20 -14.44
CA PRO A 37 -10.60 -6.46 -13.73
C PRO A 37 -10.66 -6.86 -12.25
N PRO A 38 -11.02 -5.93 -11.35
CA PRO A 38 -11.05 -6.18 -9.92
C PRO A 38 -12.05 -7.30 -9.57
N PRO A 39 -11.76 -8.11 -8.54
CA PRO A 39 -12.70 -9.14 -8.08
C PRO A 39 -14.07 -8.54 -7.75
N ARG A 40 -15.14 -9.12 -8.33
CA ARG A 40 -16.51 -8.70 -8.03
C ARG A 40 -16.88 -9.14 -6.63
N LYS A 41 -17.31 -8.20 -5.78
CA LYS A 41 -17.88 -8.53 -4.47
C LYS A 41 -19.11 -9.43 -4.67
N LYS A 42 -19.16 -10.56 -3.99
CA LYS A 42 -20.38 -11.39 -3.92
C LYS A 42 -21.48 -10.59 -3.23
N PRO A 43 -22.75 -10.71 -3.66
CA PRO A 43 -23.85 -10.08 -2.95
C PRO A 43 -23.84 -10.58 -1.50
N PHE A 44 -23.93 -9.65 -0.55
CA PHE A 44 -24.11 -10.00 0.85
C PHE A 44 -25.48 -10.65 0.99
N VAL A 45 -25.51 -11.98 1.07
CA VAL A 45 -26.71 -12.70 1.49
C VAL A 45 -26.83 -12.43 2.99
N ALA A 46 -27.61 -11.41 3.33
CA ALA A 46 -27.92 -11.07 4.71
C ALA A 46 -28.76 -12.20 5.32
N GLY A 47 -28.12 -13.30 5.70
CA GLY A 47 -28.64 -14.14 6.78
C GLY A 47 -28.89 -13.23 7.98
N LYS A 48 -30.05 -13.40 8.64
CA LYS A 48 -30.59 -12.57 9.74
C LYS A 48 -29.57 -11.58 10.27
N LYS A 49 -29.73 -10.30 9.91
CA LYS A 49 -28.94 -9.20 10.49
C LYS A 49 -28.88 -9.46 11.99
N ARG A 50 -27.68 -9.68 12.54
CA ARG A 50 -27.54 -9.81 14.00
C ARG A 50 -28.08 -8.52 14.58
N ASP A 51 -29.07 -8.66 15.46
CA ASP A 51 -29.54 -7.52 16.24
C ASP A 51 -28.35 -6.91 16.99
N ARG A 52 -28.40 -5.59 17.16
CA ARG A 52 -27.45 -4.90 18.03
C ARG A 52 -27.48 -5.59 19.41
N PRO A 53 -26.34 -5.80 20.08
CA PRO A 53 -26.32 -6.24 21.45
C PRO A 53 -27.21 -5.34 22.31
N LYS A 54 -28.11 -5.97 23.08
CA LYS A 54 -29.11 -5.28 23.91
C LYS A 54 -28.48 -4.30 24.91
N ASN A 55 -27.23 -4.56 25.29
CA ASN A 55 -26.52 -3.84 26.34
C ASN A 55 -25.39 -2.95 25.77
N GLY A 56 -25.40 -2.69 24.45
CA GLY A 56 -24.27 -2.05 23.77
C GLY A 56 -23.10 -3.01 23.57
N TYR A 57 -22.11 -2.59 22.78
CA TYR A 57 -20.90 -3.37 22.50
C TYR A 57 -19.81 -3.18 23.55
N PHE A 58 -19.88 -2.09 24.32
CA PHE A 58 -18.87 -1.70 25.28
C PHE A 58 -19.55 -1.48 26.63
N HIS A 59 -18.95 -2.01 27.69
CA HIS A 59 -19.38 -1.71 29.03
C HIS A 59 -18.67 -0.42 29.50
N PRO A 60 -19.33 0.43 30.31
CA PRO A 60 -18.73 1.67 30.82
C PRO A 60 -17.29 1.54 31.38
N PRO A 61 -16.93 0.52 32.18
CA PRO A 61 -15.55 0.39 32.67
C PRO A 61 -14.52 0.19 31.54
N ASP A 62 -14.93 -0.38 30.40
CA ASP A 62 -14.03 -0.60 29.26
C ASP A 62 -13.60 0.74 28.64
N LEU A 63 -14.53 1.69 28.51
CA LEU A 63 -14.28 2.99 27.87
C LEU A 63 -13.58 3.98 28.79
N GLU A 64 -13.95 4.00 30.08
CA GLU A 64 -13.34 4.90 31.06
C GLU A 64 -11.84 4.67 31.20
N ALA A 65 -11.39 3.42 31.15
CA ALA A 65 -9.96 3.08 31.14
C ALA A 65 -9.23 3.70 29.93
N PHE A 66 -9.80 3.66 28.73
CA PHE A 66 -9.19 4.26 27.53
C PHE A 66 -9.05 5.77 27.64
N PHE A 67 -10.04 6.46 28.23
CA PHE A 67 -10.00 7.91 28.39
C PHE A 67 -9.19 8.38 29.61
N ALA A 68 -8.99 7.51 30.61
CA ALA A 68 -8.17 7.80 31.78
C ALA A 68 -6.66 7.70 31.51
N MET A 69 -6.25 6.96 30.48
CA MET A 69 -4.84 6.73 30.15
C MET A 69 -4.14 7.92 29.48
N ALA A 70 -4.87 8.89 28.93
CA ALA A 70 -4.27 10.00 28.19
C ALA A 70 -4.87 11.37 28.58
N PRO A 71 -4.05 12.42 28.76
CA PRO A 71 -4.54 13.78 28.90
C PRO A 71 -5.36 14.17 27.68
N ARG A 72 -6.61 14.59 27.89
CA ARG A 72 -7.47 15.07 26.81
C ARG A 72 -6.96 16.45 26.38
N PRO A 73 -6.53 16.67 25.12
CA PRO A 73 -6.26 18.02 24.67
C PRO A 73 -7.57 18.80 24.77
N ALA A 74 -7.55 19.91 25.50
CA ALA A 74 -8.73 20.76 25.63
C ALA A 74 -9.08 21.31 24.24
N CYS A 75 -10.17 20.84 23.65
CA CYS A 75 -10.77 21.49 22.49
C CYS A 75 -11.21 22.87 22.94
N LYS A 76 -10.41 23.89 22.67
CA LYS A 76 -10.86 25.28 22.81
C LYS A 76 -11.95 25.46 21.77
N LEU A 77 -13.18 25.65 22.22
CA LEU A 77 -14.27 26.11 21.37
C LEU A 77 -13.81 27.48 20.81
N VAL A 78 -13.42 27.50 19.54
CA VAL A 78 -13.24 28.77 18.84
C VAL A 78 -14.65 29.30 18.58
N HIS A 79 -15.04 30.36 19.29
CA HIS A 79 -16.22 31.12 18.90
C HIS A 79 -15.93 31.74 17.53
N ALA A 80 -16.83 31.48 16.59
CA ALA A 80 -16.86 32.12 15.28
C ALA A 80 -17.39 33.55 15.40
#